data_AF-A0A6M0SFK9-F1
#
_entry.id   AF-A0A6M0SFK9-F1
#
_cell.length_a   1.000
_cell.length_b   1.000
_cell.length_c   1.000
_cell.angle_alpha   90.00
_cell.angle_beta   90.00
_cell.angle_gamma   90.00
#
_symmetry.space_group_name_H-M   'P 1'
#
loop_
_entity.id
_entity.type
_entity.pdbx_description
1 polymer ?
#
loop_
_entity_poly.entity_id
_entity_poly.type
_entity_poly.pdbx_seq_one_letter_code
_entity_poly.pdbx_strand_id
1 'polypeptide(L)'
;MIREQVDRNLTLCPSGRPEIEDSRVFGIVTGTAEQPQVNYLKKTIPLDEELLSQTQAVTPTEVFRIASPCQANKCVHFDGQDCRLVMRVADQLPHVTETLPPCAIRRDCRWWKQEGKSACMRCPQILTDNYHPTELEVQVSGDPRGHLSH
;
A
#
# COMPACT_ATOMS: atom_id res chain seq x y z
N MET A 1 -0.42 8.28 30.47
CA MET A 1 0.78 8.95 29.94
C MET A 1 0.52 9.28 28.48
N ILE A 2 0.61 10.56 28.13
CA ILE A 2 0.19 11.12 26.85
C ILE A 2 1.15 10.56 25.79
N ARG A 3 0.64 9.73 24.86
CA ARG A 3 1.39 9.32 23.65
C ARG A 3 1.50 10.56 22.76
N GLU A 4 2.48 11.39 23.04
CA GLU A 4 2.88 12.49 22.15
C GLU A 4 3.14 11.91 20.76
N GLN A 5 2.43 12.47 19.78
CA GLN A 5 2.61 12.20 18.37
C GLN A 5 4.08 12.48 18.02
N VAL A 6 4.86 11.41 17.86
CA VAL A 6 6.18 11.52 17.26
C VAL A 6 5.97 11.82 15.78
N ASP A 7 5.95 13.11 15.45
CA ASP A 7 6.07 13.63 14.09
C ASP A 7 7.52 13.40 13.62
N ARG A 8 7.91 12.13 13.47
CA ARG A 8 9.05 11.76 12.62
C ARG A 8 8.51 11.84 11.22
N ASN A 9 9.23 12.55 10.34
CA ASN A 9 9.00 12.70 8.91
C ASN A 9 9.16 11.33 8.19
N LEU A 10 8.39 10.35 8.62
CA LEU A 10 8.52 8.94 8.32
C LEU A 10 7.90 8.73 6.95
N THR A 11 8.70 8.27 6.00
CA THR A 11 8.15 7.95 4.70
C THR A 11 7.35 6.65 4.79
N LEU A 12 6.08 6.71 4.41
CA LEU A 12 5.14 5.60 4.50
C LEU A 12 5.08 4.82 3.18
N CYS A 13 5.07 3.49 3.26
CA CYS A 13 4.75 2.61 2.16
C CYS A 13 3.22 2.46 2.06
N PRO A 14 2.57 2.74 0.92
CA PRO A 14 1.12 2.56 0.76
C PRO A 14 0.72 1.09 0.52
N SER A 15 1.70 0.20 0.36
CA SER A 15 1.53 -1.26 0.34
C SER A 15 2.19 -1.84 1.59
N GLY A 16 1.86 -1.26 2.74
CA GLY A 16 2.41 -1.65 4.03
C GLY A 16 1.85 -3.00 4.47
N ARG A 17 2.59 -3.66 5.36
CA ARG A 17 2.23 -4.95 5.94
C ARG A 17 1.81 -4.78 7.40
N PRO A 18 0.76 -5.49 7.88
CA PRO A 18 0.19 -5.31 9.20
C PRO A 18 1.18 -5.57 10.35
N GLU A 19 2.13 -6.48 10.16
CA GLU A 19 3.12 -6.89 11.17
C GLU A 19 4.22 -5.85 11.43
N ILE A 20 4.30 -4.79 10.62
CA ILE A 20 5.29 -3.73 10.81
C ILE A 20 4.78 -2.76 11.88
N GLU A 21 5.61 -2.45 12.88
CA GLU A 21 5.31 -1.44 13.90
C GLU A 21 4.92 -0.09 13.26
N ASP A 22 4.04 0.66 13.92
CA ASP A 22 3.48 1.92 13.41
C ASP A 22 2.69 1.78 12.10
N SER A 23 2.20 0.58 11.77
CA SER A 23 1.24 0.37 10.68
C SER A 23 -0.11 1.05 10.97
N ARG A 24 -0.74 1.52 9.90
CA ARG A 24 -1.96 2.34 9.97
C ARG A 24 -2.88 2.03 8.80
N VAL A 25 -4.18 1.95 9.06
CA VAL A 25 -5.20 1.88 8.01
C VAL A 25 -5.45 3.27 7.45
N PHE A 26 -5.42 3.42 6.13
CA PHE A 26 -5.74 4.68 5.43
C PHE A 26 -6.90 4.55 4.44
N GLY A 27 -7.42 3.34 4.24
CA GLY A 27 -8.59 3.07 3.42
C GLY A 27 -9.17 1.70 3.72
N ILE A 28 -10.43 1.50 3.33
CA ILE A 28 -11.16 0.24 3.45
C ILE A 28 -11.45 -0.26 2.04
N VAL A 29 -11.11 -1.51 1.77
CA VAL A 29 -11.44 -2.19 0.52
C VAL A 29 -12.86 -2.73 0.66
N THR A 30 -13.69 -2.41 -0.31
CA THR A 30 -15.09 -2.83 -0.43
C THR A 30 -15.34 -3.34 -1.85
N GLY A 31 -16.57 -3.70 -2.20
CA GLY A 31 -16.89 -4.25 -3.52
C GLY A 31 -16.73 -5.77 -3.56
N THR A 32 -16.52 -6.33 -4.75
CA THR A 32 -16.29 -7.78 -4.94
C THR A 32 -14.80 -8.06 -5.13
N ALA A 33 -14.41 -9.33 -5.08
CA ALA A 33 -13.02 -9.73 -5.33
C ALA A 33 -12.54 -9.33 -6.73
N GLU A 34 -13.45 -9.31 -7.72
CA GLU A 34 -13.17 -8.95 -9.11
C GLU A 34 -13.21 -7.44 -9.35
N GLN A 35 -13.93 -6.69 -8.50
CA GLN A 35 -14.09 -5.24 -8.61
C GLN A 35 -13.91 -4.57 -7.25
N PRO A 36 -12.69 -4.59 -6.69
CA PRO A 36 -12.42 -3.96 -5.42
C PRO A 36 -12.51 -2.44 -5.55
N GLN A 37 -13.10 -1.81 -4.53
CA GLN A 37 -13.29 -0.37 -4.43
C GLN A 37 -12.67 0.13 -3.14
N VAL A 38 -11.78 1.13 -3.24
CA VAL A 38 -11.09 1.68 -2.08
C VAL A 38 -11.81 2.93 -1.56
N ASN A 39 -12.37 2.81 -0.36
CA ASN A 39 -12.92 3.93 0.39
C ASN A 39 -11.83 4.54 1.29
N TYR A 40 -11.35 5.72 0.92
CA TYR A 40 -10.28 6.42 1.64
C TYR A 40 -10.78 7.05 2.94
N LEU A 41 -10.02 6.85 4.02
CA LEU A 41 -10.31 7.49 5.30
C LEU A 41 -9.78 8.93 5.31
N LYS A 42 -10.50 9.84 5.98
CA LYS A 42 -10.08 11.24 6.14
C LYS A 42 -8.79 11.37 6.97
N LYS A 43 -8.56 10.43 7.88
CA LYS A 43 -7.37 10.31 8.72
C LYS A 43 -6.99 8.84 8.83
N THR A 44 -5.71 8.57 9.00
CA THR A 44 -5.24 7.20 9.26
C THR A 44 -5.65 6.72 10.66
N ILE A 45 -5.99 5.46 10.80
CA ILE A 45 -6.27 4.79 12.07
C ILE A 45 -5.07 3.89 12.40
N PRO A 46 -4.46 3.96 13.60
CA PRO A 46 -3.43 3.01 14.00
C PRO A 46 -3.94 1.57 13.86
N LEU A 47 -3.12 0.68 13.33
CA LEU A 47 -3.45 -0.73 13.25
C LEU A 47 -2.99 -1.41 14.55
N ASP A 48 -3.93 -1.57 15.47
CA ASP A 48 -3.71 -2.25 16.75
C ASP A 48 -4.27 -3.68 16.74
N GLU A 49 -3.98 -4.44 17.79
CA GLU A 49 -4.43 -5.82 17.95
C GLU A 49 -5.95 -5.93 17.95
N GLU A 50 -6.65 -4.93 18.49
CA GLU A 50 -8.12 -4.90 18.48
C GLU A 50 -8.65 -4.82 17.05
N LEU A 51 -8.12 -3.91 16.23
CA LEU A 51 -8.53 -3.77 14.83
C LEU A 51 -8.14 -5.00 13.98
N LEU A 52 -6.99 -5.60 14.23
CA LEU A 52 -6.59 -6.87 13.60
C LEU A 52 -7.54 -8.01 13.97
N SER A 53 -8.00 -8.05 15.23
CA SER A 53 -8.92 -9.10 15.70
C SER A 53 -10.32 -9.02 15.07
N GLN A 54 -10.66 -7.91 14.40
CA GLN A 54 -11.94 -7.73 13.70
C GLN A 54 -11.96 -8.36 12.30
N THR A 55 -10.80 -8.74 11.75
CA THR A 55 -10.72 -9.30 10.38
C THR A 55 -10.82 -10.82 10.37
N GLN A 56 -11.39 -11.48 11.39
CA GLN A 56 -11.26 -12.93 11.67
C GLN A 56 -11.44 -13.89 10.48
N ALA A 57 -12.28 -13.56 9.49
CA ALA A 57 -12.57 -14.42 8.33
C ALA A 57 -11.76 -14.09 7.05
N VAL A 58 -10.93 -13.05 7.08
CA VAL A 58 -10.23 -12.46 5.92
C VAL A 58 -8.85 -11.91 6.33
N THR A 59 -7.85 -11.90 5.47
CA THR A 59 -6.58 -11.25 5.86
C THR A 59 -6.78 -9.73 6.03
N PRO A 60 -6.12 -9.05 7.00
CA PRO A 60 -6.31 -7.61 7.19
C PRO A 60 -6.04 -6.77 5.94
N THR A 61 -5.15 -7.23 5.07
CA THR A 61 -4.78 -6.63 3.79
C THR A 61 -5.83 -6.82 2.69
N GLU A 62 -6.77 -7.78 2.84
CA GLU A 62 -7.94 -7.92 1.95
C GLU A 62 -8.95 -6.81 2.19
N VAL A 63 -9.12 -6.36 3.43
CA VAL A 63 -10.15 -5.38 3.82
C VAL A 63 -9.60 -4.00 4.11
N PHE A 64 -8.31 -3.87 4.42
CA PHE A 64 -7.67 -2.60 4.74
C PHE A 64 -6.56 -2.26 3.76
N ARG A 65 -6.55 -0.98 3.35
CA ARG A 65 -5.37 -0.35 2.80
C ARG A 65 -4.47 0.07 3.95
N ILE A 66 -3.36 -0.64 4.09
CA ILE A 66 -2.41 -0.46 5.18
C ILE A 66 -1.20 0.33 4.70
N ALA A 67 -0.87 1.36 5.45
CA ALA A 67 0.38 2.08 5.34
C ALA A 67 1.31 1.66 6.48
N SER A 68 2.58 1.43 6.19
CA SER A 68 3.58 1.12 7.20
C SER A 68 4.85 1.96 6.97
N PRO A 69 5.74 2.10 7.96
CA PRO A 69 7.06 2.69 7.74
C PRO A 69 7.78 2.01 6.57
N CYS A 70 8.29 2.81 5.63
CA CYS A 70 9.00 2.30 4.47
C CYS A 70 10.29 1.60 4.92
N GLN A 71 10.39 0.31 4.61
CA GLN A 71 11.52 -0.55 5.00
C GLN A 71 12.80 -0.34 4.15
N ALA A 72 12.73 0.49 3.09
CA ALA A 72 13.84 0.81 2.18
C ALA A 72 14.65 -0.44 1.80
N ASN A 73 15.94 -0.49 2.13
CA ASN A 73 16.86 -1.60 1.80
C ASN A 73 16.45 -2.97 2.36
N LYS A 74 15.49 -3.05 3.28
CA LYS A 74 14.92 -4.32 3.76
C LYS A 74 13.72 -4.80 2.92
N CYS A 75 13.29 -4.02 1.93
CA CYS A 75 12.21 -4.36 1.01
C CYS A 75 12.77 -4.87 -0.32
N VAL A 76 12.28 -6.01 -0.81
CA VAL A 76 12.71 -6.62 -2.08
C VAL A 76 12.56 -5.69 -3.29
N HIS A 77 11.58 -4.78 -3.24
CA HIS A 77 11.32 -3.83 -4.32
C HIS A 77 12.21 -2.59 -4.31
N PHE A 78 13.02 -2.38 -3.27
CA PHE A 78 13.91 -1.23 -3.19
C PHE A 78 15.25 -1.56 -3.85
N ASP A 79 15.87 -0.61 -4.55
CA ASP A 79 17.16 -0.81 -5.24
C ASP A 79 18.38 -0.17 -4.56
N GLY A 80 18.15 0.51 -3.43
CA GLY A 80 19.17 1.30 -2.74
C GLY A 80 18.86 2.79 -2.75
N GLN A 81 18.07 3.24 -3.72
CA GLN A 81 17.66 4.64 -3.86
C GLN A 81 16.14 4.78 -3.98
N ASP A 82 15.53 3.96 -4.84
CA ASP A 82 14.15 4.09 -5.27
C ASP A 82 13.34 2.80 -5.08
N CYS A 83 12.03 2.97 -5.02
CA CYS A 83 11.09 1.86 -5.01
C CYS A 83 10.80 1.43 -6.45
N ARG A 84 11.35 0.30 -6.89
CA ARG A 84 11.11 -0.24 -8.24
C ARG A 84 9.67 -0.67 -8.46
N LEU A 85 8.93 -0.99 -7.39
CA LEU A 85 7.50 -1.32 -7.49
C LEU A 85 6.69 -0.11 -7.97
N VAL A 86 6.90 1.08 -7.40
CA VAL A 86 6.12 2.25 -7.83
C VAL A 86 6.47 2.66 -9.27
N MET A 87 7.73 2.50 -9.68
CA MET A 87 8.14 2.74 -11.06
C MET A 87 7.35 1.86 -12.04
N ARG A 88 7.31 0.54 -11.78
CA ARG A 88 6.52 -0.39 -12.62
C ARG A 88 5.03 -0.09 -12.58
N VAL A 89 4.49 0.25 -11.41
CA VAL A 89 3.08 0.67 -11.28
C VAL A 89 2.81 1.89 -12.16
N ALA A 90 3.59 2.96 -12.01
CA ALA A 90 3.43 4.22 -12.73
C ALA A 90 3.57 4.05 -14.25
N ASP A 91 4.46 3.17 -14.69
CA ASP A 91 4.77 2.92 -16.10
C ASP A 91 3.75 1.98 -16.78
N GLN A 92 3.37 0.88 -16.12
CA GLN A 92 2.73 -0.26 -16.80
C GLN A 92 1.23 -0.40 -16.55
N LEU A 93 0.71 0.15 -15.45
CA LEU A 93 -0.71 -0.01 -15.13
C LEU A 93 -1.58 1.09 -15.76
N PRO A 94 -2.85 0.81 -16.06
CA PRO A 94 -3.79 1.83 -16.47
C PRO A 94 -4.21 2.71 -15.28
N HIS A 95 -4.62 3.95 -15.56
CA HIS A 95 -5.33 4.76 -14.56
C HIS A 95 -6.66 4.08 -14.20
N VAL A 96 -6.98 4.06 -12.91
CA VAL A 96 -8.24 3.51 -12.39
C VAL A 96 -9.11 4.57 -11.72
N THR A 97 -8.64 5.83 -11.72
CA THR A 97 -9.41 6.98 -11.25
C THR A 97 -9.29 8.11 -12.25
N GLU A 98 -10.30 8.99 -12.32
CA GLU A 98 -10.22 10.22 -13.11
C GLU A 98 -9.61 11.39 -12.34
N THR A 99 -9.75 11.37 -11.01
CA THR A 99 -9.21 12.38 -10.09
C THR A 99 -8.36 11.75 -9.00
N LEU A 100 -7.46 12.54 -8.41
CA LEU A 100 -6.65 12.07 -7.29
C LEU A 100 -7.52 11.73 -6.08
N PRO A 101 -7.40 10.52 -5.50
CA PRO A 101 -8.19 10.13 -4.33
C PRO A 101 -7.81 10.99 -3.10
N PRO A 102 -8.70 11.19 -2.11
CA PRO A 102 -8.38 11.97 -0.91
C PRO A 102 -7.52 11.17 0.10
N CYS A 103 -6.32 10.79 -0.31
CA CYS A 103 -5.44 9.89 0.43
C CYS A 103 -4.75 10.58 1.62
N ALA A 104 -5.08 10.15 2.84
CA ALA A 104 -4.58 10.72 4.09
C ALA A 104 -3.06 10.61 4.30
N ILE A 105 -2.39 9.64 3.65
CA ILE A 105 -0.93 9.47 3.77
C ILE A 105 -0.15 10.21 2.68
N ARG A 106 -0.82 10.92 1.74
CA ARG A 106 -0.17 11.45 0.53
C ARG A 106 1.11 12.24 0.80
N ARG A 107 1.07 13.14 1.79
CA ARG A 107 2.21 14.00 2.18
C ARG A 107 3.46 13.17 2.51
N ASP A 108 3.25 12.03 3.16
CA ASP A 108 4.31 11.20 3.74
C ASP A 108 4.58 9.93 2.91
N CYS A 109 3.79 9.68 1.86
CA CYS A 109 3.83 8.46 1.05
C CYS A 109 5.05 8.39 0.12
N ARG A 110 5.78 7.25 0.14
CA ARG A 110 6.90 6.95 -0.75
C ARG A 110 6.52 7.11 -2.21
N TRP A 111 5.39 6.52 -2.61
CA TRP A 111 4.98 6.50 -4.01
C TRP A 111 4.64 7.89 -4.53
N TRP A 112 4.02 8.73 -3.70
CA TRP A 112 3.77 10.13 -4.03
C TRP A 112 5.07 10.93 -4.12
N LYS A 113 5.97 10.76 -3.14
CA LYS A 113 7.25 11.46 -3.11
C LYS A 113 8.13 11.12 -4.33
N GLN A 114 8.01 9.92 -4.89
CA GLN A 114 8.81 9.45 -6.02
C GLN A 114 8.14 9.72 -7.38
N GLU A 115 6.88 9.29 -7.56
CA GLU A 115 6.19 9.31 -8.87
C GLU A 115 4.95 10.23 -8.91
N GLY A 116 4.63 10.89 -7.79
CA GLY A 116 3.57 11.89 -7.70
C GLY A 116 2.20 11.40 -8.17
N LYS A 117 1.58 12.20 -9.05
CA LYS A 117 0.25 11.91 -9.62
C LYS A 117 0.24 10.59 -10.39
N SER A 118 1.32 10.24 -11.10
CA SER A 118 1.37 9.03 -11.92
C SER A 118 1.11 7.77 -11.11
N ALA A 119 1.72 7.68 -9.91
CA ALA A 119 1.43 6.58 -8.99
C ALA A 119 0.03 6.67 -8.37
N CYS A 120 -0.40 7.85 -7.92
CA CYS A 120 -1.68 7.97 -7.20
C CYS A 120 -2.92 7.65 -8.05
N MET A 121 -2.87 7.86 -9.37
CA MET A 121 -3.97 7.50 -10.29
C MET A 121 -4.13 5.99 -10.48
N ARG A 122 -3.16 5.20 -10.02
CA ARG A 122 -3.08 3.73 -10.17
C ARG A 122 -3.12 2.99 -8.84
N CYS A 123 -2.68 3.65 -7.77
CA CYS A 123 -2.58 3.10 -6.42
C CYS A 123 -3.83 2.38 -5.88
N PRO A 124 -5.09 2.77 -6.22
CA PRO A 124 -6.27 2.05 -5.74
C PRO A 124 -6.34 0.58 -6.16
N GLN A 125 -5.78 0.22 -7.33
CA GLN A 125 -5.84 -1.16 -7.83
C GLN A 125 -4.76 -2.06 -7.21
N ILE A 126 -3.74 -1.48 -6.56
CA ILE A 126 -2.69 -2.28 -5.91
C ILE A 126 -3.14 -2.73 -4.53
N LEU A 127 -3.59 -3.98 -4.43
CA LEU A 127 -3.84 -4.64 -3.15
C LEU A 127 -2.62 -5.46 -2.73
N THR A 128 -2.28 -5.39 -1.44
CA THR A 128 -1.08 -6.05 -0.91
C THR A 128 -1.23 -7.57 -0.90
N ASP A 129 -2.44 -8.05 -0.66
CA ASP A 129 -2.83 -9.45 -0.86
C ASP A 129 -4.09 -9.45 -1.76
N ASN A 130 -3.88 -9.67 -3.07
CA ASN A 130 -4.95 -9.84 -4.05
C ASN A 130 -5.06 -11.32 -4.39
N TYR A 131 -6.20 -11.96 -4.09
CA TYR A 131 -6.45 -13.38 -4.39
C TYR A 131 -6.98 -13.62 -5.81
N HIS A 132 -7.41 -12.56 -6.51
CA HIS A 132 -7.83 -12.60 -7.90
C HIS A 132 -7.07 -11.55 -8.74
N PRO A 133 -5.73 -11.57 -8.74
CA PRO A 133 -4.96 -10.61 -9.52
C PRO A 133 -5.09 -10.92 -11.02
N THR A 134 -5.19 -9.88 -11.82
CA THR A 134 -4.99 -9.99 -13.27
C THR A 134 -3.54 -10.37 -13.57
N GLU A 135 -3.29 -10.97 -14.74
CA GLU A 135 -1.94 -11.36 -15.15
C GLU A 135 -0.96 -10.17 -15.14
N LEU A 136 -1.44 -8.99 -15.57
CA LEU A 136 -0.65 -7.77 -15.56
C LEU A 136 -0.28 -7.33 -14.13
N GLU A 137 -1.21 -7.42 -13.19
CA GLU A 137 -0.92 -7.08 -11.78
C GLU A 137 0.11 -8.02 -11.15
N VAL A 138 0.06 -9.32 -11.48
CA VAL A 138 1.07 -10.30 -11.06
C VAL A 138 2.45 -9.91 -11.60
N GLN A 139 2.54 -9.59 -12.89
CA GLN A 139 3.80 -9.18 -13.53
C GLN A 139 4.38 -7.89 -12.94
N VAL A 140 3.54 -6.88 -12.69
CA VAL A 140 3.94 -5.59 -12.12
C VAL A 140 4.39 -5.73 -10.66
N SER A 141 3.69 -6.58 -9.89
CA SER A 141 3.94 -6.78 -8.47
C SER A 141 5.14 -7.70 -8.20
N GLY A 142 5.42 -8.66 -9.09
CA GLY A 142 6.56 -9.57 -8.96
C GLY A 142 7.92 -8.86 -8.99
N ASP A 143 8.94 -9.45 -8.37
CA ASP A 143 10.34 -9.12 -8.70
C ASP A 143 10.74 -9.95 -9.94
N PRO A 144 11.11 -9.34 -11.08
CA PRO A 144 11.63 -10.08 -12.23
C PRO A 144 12.92 -10.89 -11.94
N ARG A 145 13.50 -10.76 -10.74
CA ARG A 145 14.65 -11.55 -10.26
C ARG A 145 14.28 -12.67 -9.27
N GLY A 146 12.99 -12.90 -9.02
CA GLY A 146 12.49 -13.83 -7.99
C GLY A 146 12.30 -15.29 -8.43
N HIS A 147 12.91 -15.73 -9.53
CA HIS A 147 12.98 -17.16 -9.89
C HIS A 147 14.43 -17.60 -9.82
N LEU A 148 14.91 -17.91 -8.62
CA LEU A 148 16.03 -18.80 -8.33
C LEU A 148 16.14 -18.94 -6.81
N SER A 149 15.56 -20.01 -6.26
CA SER A 149 16.21 -20.87 -5.28
C SER A 149 15.40 -22.16 -5.16
N HIS A 150 16.14 -23.27 -5.22
CA HIS A 150 15.69 -24.64 -5.05
C HIS A 150 15.29 -24.91 -3.61
#